data_AF-A0A2M8BL73-F1
#
_entry.id   AF-A0A2M8BL73-F1
#
_cell.length_a   1.000
_cell.length_b   1.000
_cell.length_c   1.000
_cell.angle_alpha   90.00
_cell.angle_beta   90.00
_cell.angle_gamma   90.00
#
_symmetry.space_group_name_H-M   'P 1'
#
loop_
_entity.id
_entity.type
_entity.pdbx_description
1 polymer ?
#
loop_
_entity_poly.entity_id
_entity_poly.type
_entity_poly.pdbx_seq_one_letter_code
_entity_poly.pdbx_strand_id
1 'polypeptide(L)' 'MKNFGVLYDNTESAVRLSPIYDLVTTTAYNPSHILALTMGGTKCWPKARALIAFARTHCNLTDRRARRALRC' A
#
# COMPACT_ATOMS: atom_id res chain seq x y z
N MET A 1 -0.27 13.70 1.73
CA MET A 1 0.44 12.44 1.38
C MET A 1 1.59 12.85 0.46
N LYS A 2 2.87 12.66 0.84
CA LYS A 2 4.02 13.15 0.05
C LYS A 2 4.85 12.04 -0.63
N ASN A 3 4.56 10.77 -0.33
CA ASN A 3 5.36 9.63 -0.72
C ASN A 3 4.75 8.83 -1.89
N PHE A 4 3.82 9.44 -2.62
CA PHE A 4 3.20 8.87 -3.81
C PHE A 4 3.16 9.92 -4.92
N GLY A 5 3.55 9.50 -6.11
CA GLY A 5 3.60 10.33 -7.31
C GLY A 5 2.80 9.72 -8.43
N VAL A 6 2.44 10.57 -9.39
CA VAL A 6 1.82 10.15 -10.65
C VAL A 6 2.61 10.76 -11.81
N LEU A 7 2.59 10.05 -12.92
CA LEU A 7 3.25 10.43 -14.16
C LEU A 7 2.19 10.65 -15.23
N TYR A 8 2.42 11.67 -16.05
CA TYR A 8 1.68 11.97 -17.26
C TYR A 8 2.69 12.43 -18.30
N ASP A 9 2.56 11.94 -19.52
CA ASP A 9 3.49 12.27 -20.61
C ASP A 9 3.14 13.65 -21.22
N ASN A 10 1.86 14.05 -21.18
CA ASN A 10 1.36 15.38 -21.50
C ASN A 10 0.01 15.63 -20.78
N THR A 11 -0.61 16.80 -20.98
CA THR A 11 -1.85 17.24 -20.31
C THR A 11 -3.09 16.39 -20.61
N GLU A 12 -3.07 15.61 -21.68
CA GLU A 12 -4.21 14.78 -22.12
C GLU A 12 -3.96 13.28 -21.89
N SER A 13 -2.77 12.93 -21.40
CA SER A 13 -2.35 11.53 -21.24
C SER A 13 -3.01 10.86 -20.05
N ALA A 14 -3.16 9.53 -20.15
CA ALA A 14 -3.60 8.71 -19.04
C ALA A 14 -2.63 8.82 -17.86
N VAL A 15 -3.19 9.03 -16.66
CA VAL A 15 -2.42 9.11 -15.42
C VAL A 15 -1.88 7.73 -15.05
N ARG A 16 -0.57 7.65 -14.79
CA ARG A 16 0.09 6.42 -14.33
C ARG A 16 0.70 6.65 -12.96
N LEU A 17 0.80 5.61 -12.13
CA LEU A 17 1.56 5.70 -10.89
C LEU A 17 3.05 5.85 -11.20
N SER A 18 3.76 6.68 -10.44
CA SER A 18 5.22 6.71 -10.49
C SER A 18 5.80 5.41 -9.93
N PRO A 19 7.05 5.07 -10.26
CA PRO A 19 7.81 4.09 -9.49
C PRO A 19 7.81 4.44 -7.99
N ILE A 20 7.98 3.44 -7.15
CA ILE A 20 8.06 3.62 -5.69
C ILE A 20 9.33 4.41 -5.36
N TYR A 21 9.20 5.41 -4.49
CA TYR A 21 10.30 6.23 -3.99
C TYR A 21 10.15 6.42 -2.48
N ASP A 22 11.20 6.96 -1.83
CA ASP A 22 11.22 7.18 -0.37
C ASP A 22 10.93 5.90 0.45
N LEU A 23 11.48 4.77 0.00
CA LEU A 23 11.39 3.48 0.71
C LEU A 23 12.48 3.41 1.77
N VAL A 24 12.10 3.57 3.03
CA VAL A 24 13.00 3.50 4.18
C VAL A 24 12.45 2.56 5.26
N THR A 25 13.33 1.90 6.00
CA THR A 25 12.94 1.09 7.17
C THR A 25 13.13 1.91 8.45
N THR A 26 12.02 2.24 9.12
CA THR A 26 12.07 2.93 10.41
C THR A 26 12.39 1.98 11.55
N THR A 27 12.23 0.68 11.37
CA THR A 27 12.40 -0.35 12.42
C THR A 27 13.78 -0.30 13.07
N ALA A 28 14.81 0.08 12.30
CA ALA A 28 16.18 0.19 12.80
C ALA A 28 16.35 1.21 13.95
N TYR A 29 15.50 2.24 14.02
CA TYR A 29 15.59 3.32 15.00
C TYR A 29 14.27 3.62 15.73
N ASN A 30 13.16 3.05 15.27
CA ASN A 30 11.86 3.09 15.92
C ASN A 30 11.16 1.72 15.80
N PRO A 31 11.37 0.82 16.78
CA PRO A 31 10.79 -0.52 16.76
C PRO A 31 9.24 -0.51 16.86
N SER A 32 8.66 0.52 17.48
CA SER A 32 7.21 0.67 17.68
C SER A 32 6.56 1.57 16.62
N HIS A 33 6.93 1.40 15.36
CA HIS A 33 6.39 2.21 14.28
C HIS A 33 4.98 1.78 13.87
N ILE A 34 4.18 2.75 13.42
CA ILE A 34 2.79 2.57 12.97
C ILE A 34 2.69 2.88 11.47
N LEU A 35 1.61 2.44 10.83
CA LEU A 35 1.32 2.80 9.45
C LEU A 35 1.13 4.31 9.29
N ALA A 36 1.65 4.85 8.18
CA ALA A 36 1.39 6.24 7.80
C ALA A 36 -0.09 6.46 7.44
N LEU A 37 -0.74 5.45 6.83
CA LEU A 37 -2.14 5.49 6.42
C LEU A 37 -2.99 4.58 7.31
N THR A 38 -4.17 5.07 7.70
CA THR A 38 -5.13 4.31 8.48
C THR A 38 -5.74 3.20 7.64
N MET A 39 -5.76 1.98 8.17
CA MET A 39 -6.39 0.81 7.55
C MET A 39 -7.38 0.19 8.53
N GLY A 40 -8.64 0.03 8.12
CA GLY A 40 -9.67 -0.55 8.99
C GLY A 40 -9.88 0.20 10.31
N GLY A 41 -9.71 1.52 10.30
CA GLY A 41 -9.87 2.38 11.48
C GLY A 41 -8.66 2.45 12.43
N THR A 42 -7.57 1.75 12.13
CA THR A 42 -6.35 1.74 12.95
C THR A 42 -5.09 2.04 12.13
N LYS A 43 -4.02 2.49 12.79
CA LYS A 43 -2.67 2.61 12.23
C LYS A 43 -1.77 1.44 12.60
N CYS A 44 -2.27 0.43 13.30
CA CYS A 44 -1.51 -0.78 13.62
C CYS A 44 -1.20 -1.60 12.35
N TRP A 45 -0.10 -2.34 12.39
CA TRP A 45 0.26 -3.27 11.31
C TRP A 45 -0.78 -4.41 11.18
N PRO A 46 -1.42 -4.57 10.02
CA PRO A 46 -2.46 -5.57 9.82
C PRO A 46 -1.84 -6.97 9.68
N LYS A 47 -2.54 -7.98 10.20
CA LYS A 47 -2.24 -9.39 9.91
C LYS A 47 -2.70 -9.73 8.48
N ALA A 48 -2.12 -10.79 7.90
CA ALA A 48 -2.43 -11.25 6.54
C ALA A 48 -3.95 -11.39 6.26
N ARG A 49 -4.72 -11.91 7.23
CA ARG A 49 -6.19 -12.03 7.10
C ARG A 49 -6.87 -10.67 6.84
N ALA A 50 -6.45 -9.62 7.54
CA ALA A 50 -7.00 -8.28 7.37
C ALA A 50 -6.62 -7.70 6.00
N LEU A 51 -5.39 -7.93 5.53
CA LEU A 51 -4.95 -7.53 4.19
C LEU A 51 -5.72 -8.24 3.07
N ILE A 52 -5.99 -9.54 3.21
CA ILE A 52 -6.82 -10.29 2.25
C ILE A 52 -8.25 -9.76 2.22
N ALA A 53 -8.84 -9.48 3.38
CA ALA A 53 -10.19 -8.90 3.46
C ALA A 53 -10.23 -7.52 2.79
N PHE A 54 -9.26 -6.66 3.08
CA PHE A 54 -9.14 -5.34 2.45
C PHE A 54 -9.02 -5.44 0.93
N ALA A 55 -8.15 -6.33 0.44
CA ALA A 55 -7.95 -6.55 -0.99
C ALA A 55 -9.24 -6.98 -1.71
N ARG A 56 -10.04 -7.85 -1.10
CA ARG A 56 -11.30 -8.34 -1.68
C ARG A 56 -12.40 -7.29 -1.63
N THR A 57 -12.56 -6.60 -0.49
CA THR A 57 -13.68 -5.68 -0.27
C THR A 57 -13.46 -4.30 -0.89
N HIS A 58 -12.23 -3.80 -0.90
CA HIS A 58 -11.93 -2.41 -1.29
C HIS A 58 -11.06 -2.30 -2.55
N CYS A 59 -10.29 -3.33 -2.91
CA CYS A 59 -9.43 -3.30 -4.11
C CYS A 59 -9.94 -4.17 -5.27
N ASN A 60 -11.12 -4.79 -5.11
CA ASN A 60 -11.72 -5.69 -6.10
C ASN A 60 -10.76 -6.80 -6.59
N LEU A 61 -9.89 -7.29 -5.68
CA LEU A 61 -8.96 -8.38 -5.98
C LEU A 61 -9.61 -9.73 -5.70
N THR A 62 -9.38 -10.70 -6.57
CA THR A 62 -9.73 -12.09 -6.29
C THR A 62 -8.86 -12.65 -5.16
N ASP A 63 -9.37 -13.65 -4.44
CA ASP A 63 -8.64 -14.32 -3.35
C ASP A 63 -7.25 -14.81 -3.80
N ARG A 64 -7.16 -15.37 -5.01
CA ARG A 64 -5.89 -15.78 -5.62
C ARG A 64 -4.91 -14.61 -5.79
N ARG A 65 -5.36 -13.46 -6.29
CA ARG A 65 -4.49 -12.28 -6.49
C ARG A 65 -4.09 -11.65 -5.15
N ALA A 66 -5.01 -11.61 -4.18
CA ALA A 66 -4.73 -11.11 -2.84
C ALA A 66 -3.66 -11.95 -2.12
N ARG A 67 -3.79 -13.28 -2.17
CA ARG A 67 -2.76 -14.18 -1.59
C ARG A 67 -1.42 -14.07 -2.29
N ARG A 68 -1.41 -13.89 -3.62
CA ARG A 68 -0.16 -13.71 -4.37
C ARG A 68 0.56 -12.43 -3.97
N ALA A 69 -0.15 -11.33 -3.71
CA ALA A 69 0.45 -10.07 -3.29
C ALA A 69 1.09 -10.13 -1.88
N LEU A 70 0.71 -11.11 -1.06
CA LEU A 70 1.27 -11.33 0.29
C LEU A 70 2.40 -12.35 0.32
N ARG A 71 2.72 -12.97 -0.82
CA ARG A 71 3.88 -13.86 -0.95
C ARG A 71 5.04 -12.99 -1.39
N CYS A 72 5.95 -12.72 -0.47
CA CYS A 72 7.31 -12.29 -0.79
C CYS A 72 8.09 -13.47 -1.36
#